data_AF-A0A7X1WE83-F1
#
_entry.id   AF-A0A7X1WE83-F1
#
_cell.length_a   1.000
_cell.length_b   1.000
_cell.length_c   1.000
_cell.angle_alpha   90.00
_cell.angle_beta   90.00
_cell.angle_gamma   90.00
#
_symmetry.space_group_name_H-M   'P 1'
#
loop_
_entity.id
_entity.type
_entity.pdbx_description
1 polymer ?
#
loop_
_entity_poly.entity_id
_entity_poly.type
_entity_poly.pdbx_seq_one_letter_code
_entity_poly.pdbx_strand_id
1 'polypeptide(L)'
;MRWPFSRVPETTQTDRPTPDAWERHVAELQAHGIPVPGKPGAARRRPATQADEQALYDVVPSFADLLPWVEYLPDSKCMLLEDGVSV
;
A
#
# COMPACT_ATOMS: atom_id res chain seq x y z
N MET A 1 20.73 0.26 -16.29
CA MET A 1 19.63 1.26 -16.13
C MET A 1 19.79 1.91 -14.76
N ARG A 2 20.01 3.23 -14.71
CA ARG A 2 20.31 4.00 -13.49
C ARG A 2 19.02 4.62 -12.98
N TRP A 3 18.63 4.30 -11.74
CA TRP A 3 17.41 4.79 -11.10
C TRP A 3 17.48 6.32 -10.83
N PRO A 4 16.38 7.09 -10.97
CA PRO A 4 16.43 8.55 -11.06
C PRO A 4 16.51 9.30 -9.71
N PHE A 5 16.54 8.61 -8.56
CA PHE A 5 16.53 9.26 -7.24
C PHE A 5 17.85 9.21 -6.46
N SER A 6 18.92 8.64 -7.02
CA SER A 6 20.24 8.66 -6.36
C SER A 6 20.97 9.97 -6.64
N ARG A 7 20.51 11.08 -6.05
CA ARG A 7 21.41 12.21 -5.78
C ARG A 7 22.15 11.89 -4.49
N VAL A 8 23.43 11.58 -4.62
CA VAL A 8 24.36 11.63 -3.49
C VAL A 8 24.62 13.12 -3.23
N PRO A 9 24.28 13.68 -2.06
CA PRO A 9 24.74 15.02 -1.73
C PRO A 9 26.26 14.98 -1.51
N GLU A 10 27.02 15.63 -2.39
CA GLU A 10 28.42 15.93 -2.13
C GLU A 10 28.50 16.77 -0.85
N THR A 11 28.94 16.15 0.24
CA THR A 11 29.07 16.82 1.52
C THR A 11 30.52 17.25 1.68
N THR A 12 30.86 18.41 1.14
CA THR A 12 32.09 19.13 1.53
C THR A 12 31.88 19.73 2.92
N GLN A 13 32.58 19.16 3.90
CA GLN A 13 33.10 19.80 5.11
C GLN A 13 32.07 20.25 6.18
N THR A 14 32.08 19.59 7.34
CA THR A 14 32.51 20.18 8.64
C THR A 14 32.52 19.09 9.70
N ASP A 15 33.70 18.95 10.33
CA ASP A 15 34.00 18.06 11.45
C ASP A 15 33.18 18.46 12.69
N ARG A 16 32.04 17.80 12.89
CA ARG A 16 31.26 17.81 14.13
C ARG A 16 30.71 16.40 14.28
N PRO A 17 30.80 15.74 15.45
CA PRO A 17 30.13 14.46 15.63
C PRO A 17 28.63 14.72 15.52
N THR A 18 28.09 14.43 14.34
CA THR A 18 26.66 14.49 14.10
C THR A 18 26.04 13.48 15.06
N PRO A 19 25.04 13.86 15.89
CA PRO A 19 24.29 12.88 16.66
C PRO A 19 23.82 11.81 15.70
N ASP A 20 24.07 10.53 16.03
CA ASP A 20 23.81 9.42 15.12
C ASP A 20 22.38 9.57 14.59
N ALA A 21 22.27 9.79 13.27
CA ALA A 21 20.98 10.05 12.64
C ALA A 21 20.01 8.89 12.87
N TRP A 22 20.57 7.69 13.03
CA TRP A 22 19.86 6.49 13.40
C TRP A 22 19.28 6.56 14.82
N GLU A 23 20.04 7.03 15.82
CA GLU A 23 19.56 7.18 17.20
C GLU A 23 18.37 8.13 17.30
N ARG A 24 18.42 9.28 16.59
CA ARG A 24 17.31 10.23 16.53
C ARG A 24 16.07 9.63 15.89
N HIS A 25 16.24 8.89 14.79
CA HIS A 25 15.16 8.19 14.12
C HIS A 25 14.51 7.14 15.05
N VAL A 26 15.31 6.35 15.75
CA VAL A 26 14.82 5.36 16.72
C VAL A 26 14.09 6.02 17.89
N ALA A 27 14.59 7.15 18.40
CA ALA A 27 13.94 7.91 19.47
C ALA A 27 12.57 8.47 19.03
N GLU A 28 12.47 8.97 17.81
CA GLU A 28 11.20 9.44 17.22
C GLU A 28 10.18 8.30 17.10
N LEU A 29 10.60 7.14 16.58
CA LEU A 29 9.73 5.96 16.52
C LEU A 29 9.23 5.56 17.91
N GLN A 30 10.10 5.53 18.92
CA GLN A 30 9.74 5.20 20.29
C GLN A 30 8.77 6.23 20.91
N ALA A 31 8.96 7.52 20.64
CA ALA A 31 8.04 8.57 21.08
C ALA A 31 6.61 8.37 20.53
N HIS A 32 6.50 7.76 19.35
CA HIS A 32 5.22 7.38 18.74
C HIS A 32 4.75 5.94 19.09
N GLY A 33 5.44 5.25 20.00
CA GLY A 33 5.13 3.87 20.37
C GLY A 33 5.37 2.85 19.25
N ILE A 34 6.12 3.24 18.22
CA ILE A 34 6.47 2.38 17.09
C ILE A 34 7.71 1.57 17.47
N PRO A 35 7.67 0.24 17.32
CA PRO A 35 8.80 -0.62 17.64
C PRO A 35 10.00 -0.38 16.72
N VAL A 36 11.20 -0.62 17.24
CA VAL A 36 12.46 -0.45 16.48
C VAL A 36 12.49 -1.40 15.27
N PRO A 37 12.70 -0.88 14.05
CA PRO A 37 12.83 -1.70 12.85
C PRO A 37 14.00 -2.68 12.96
N GLY A 38 13.81 -3.90 12.45
CA GLY A 38 14.88 -4.91 12.37
C GLY A 38 15.16 -5.70 13.66
N LYS A 39 14.56 -5.33 14.81
CA LYS A 39 14.67 -6.15 16.02
C LYS A 39 13.71 -7.36 15.91
N PRO A 40 14.21 -8.60 15.92
CA PRO A 40 13.35 -9.77 15.85
C PRO A 40 12.36 -9.78 17.02
N GLY A 41 11.06 -9.91 16.70
CA GLY A 41 9.97 -9.87 17.68
C GLY A 41 9.43 -8.47 18.03
N ALA A 42 9.96 -7.39 17.46
CA ALA A 42 9.49 -6.03 17.73
C ALA A 42 8.07 -5.76 17.20
N ALA A 43 7.66 -6.47 16.16
CA ALA A 43 6.26 -6.64 15.82
C ALA A 43 5.95 -8.14 15.89
N ARG A 44 5.00 -8.53 16.75
CA ARG A 44 4.43 -9.87 16.80
C ARG A 44 3.52 -10.12 15.57
N ARG A 45 3.92 -9.61 14.40
CA ARG A 45 3.19 -9.81 13.16
C ARG A 45 3.55 -11.19 12.64
N ARG A 46 2.53 -12.04 12.53
CA ARG A 46 2.62 -13.28 11.76
C ARG A 46 3.17 -12.92 10.37
N PRO A 47 4.09 -13.73 9.79
CA PRO A 47 4.50 -13.53 8.41
C PRO A 47 3.26 -13.39 7.52
N ALA A 48 3.29 -12.44 6.59
CA ALA A 48 2.22 -12.30 5.60
C ALA A 48 2.12 -13.62 4.84
N THR A 49 0.93 -14.21 4.81
CA THR A 49 0.62 -15.42 4.07
C THR A 49 -0.10 -15.07 2.78
N GLN A 50 -0.07 -15.97 1.80
CA GLN A 50 -0.86 -15.82 0.57
C GLN A 50 -2.36 -15.67 0.86
N ALA A 51 -2.86 -16.26 1.95
CA ALA A 51 -4.23 -16.07 2.40
C ALA A 51 -4.51 -14.63 2.87
N ASP A 52 -3.53 -13.98 3.50
CA ASP A 52 -3.67 -12.57 3.90
C ASP A 52 -3.68 -11.65 2.67
N GLU A 53 -2.89 -11.97 1.63
CA GLU A 53 -2.93 -11.26 0.33
C GLU A 53 -4.28 -11.44 -0.36
N GLN A 54 -4.78 -12.68 -0.43
CA GLN A 54 -6.07 -12.97 -1.04
C GLN A 54 -7.20 -12.25 -0.31
N ALA A 55 -7.18 -12.19 1.02
CA ALA A 55 -8.18 -11.48 1.82
C ALA A 55 -8.11 -9.95 1.62
N LEU A 56 -6.94 -9.38 1.39
CA LEU A 56 -6.78 -7.95 1.15
C LEU A 56 -7.38 -7.50 -0.19
N TYR A 57 -7.24 -8.35 -1.22
CA TYR A 57 -7.76 -8.10 -2.57
C TYR A 57 -9.04 -8.86 -2.87
N ASP A 58 -9.68 -9.46 -1.87
CA ASP A 58 -10.96 -10.14 -2.04
C ASP A 58 -12.02 -9.11 -2.42
N VAL A 59 -12.69 -9.33 -3.54
CA VAL A 59 -13.77 -8.47 -4.02
C VAL A 59 -15.06 -9.27 -3.99
N VAL A 60 -16.03 -8.80 -3.21
CA VAL A 60 -17.37 -9.40 -3.17
C VAL A 60 -17.98 -9.30 -4.58
N PRO A 61 -18.61 -10.37 -5.11
CA PRO A 61 -19.31 -10.31 -6.38
C PRO A 61 -20.28 -9.14 -6.40
N SER A 62 -20.16 -8.29 -7.41
CA SER A 62 -21.09 -7.18 -7.63
C SER A 62 -22.37 -7.70 -8.27
N PHE A 63 -23.46 -6.94 -8.18
CA PHE A 63 -24.72 -7.30 -8.84
C PHE A 63 -24.54 -7.51 -10.36
N ALA A 64 -23.64 -6.75 -10.99
CA ALA A 64 -23.29 -6.88 -12.40
C ALA A 64 -22.75 -8.27 -12.76
N ASP A 65 -22.03 -8.92 -11.84
CA ASP A 65 -21.45 -10.25 -12.05
C ASP A 65 -22.51 -11.37 -12.01
N LEU A 66 -23.69 -11.08 -11.48
CA LEU A 66 -24.82 -12.03 -11.37
C LEU A 66 -25.78 -11.93 -12.56
N LEU A 67 -25.61 -10.94 -13.43
CA LEU A 67 -26.48 -10.74 -14.58
C LEU A 67 -25.94 -11.50 -15.80
N PRO A 68 -26.77 -12.30 -16.49
CA PRO A 68 -26.39 -12.85 -17.77
C PRO A 68 -26.24 -11.69 -18.79
N TRP A 69 -25.02 -11.51 -19.31
CA TRP A 69 -24.70 -10.75 -20.52
C TRP A 69 -25.34 -9.35 -20.58
N VAL A 70 -24.91 -8.48 -19.69
CA VAL A 70 -25.38 -7.09 -19.57
C VAL A 70 -24.41 -6.11 -20.25
N GLU A 71 -24.94 -5.14 -21.00
CA GLU A 71 -24.13 -4.04 -21.56
C GLU A 71 -24.23 -2.79 -20.68
N TYR A 72 -23.10 -2.22 -20.28
CA TYR A 72 -23.08 -0.97 -19.51
C TYR A 72 -23.07 0.24 -20.43
N LEU A 73 -24.05 1.13 -20.27
CA LEU A 73 -24.19 2.36 -21.05
C LEU A 73 -23.62 3.55 -20.25
N PRO A 74 -22.44 4.10 -20.61
CA PRO A 74 -21.76 5.12 -19.81
C PRO A 74 -22.48 6.49 -19.79
N ASP A 75 -23.20 6.82 -20.87
CA ASP A 75 -23.89 8.12 -21.00
C ASP A 75 -25.07 8.26 -20.04
N SER A 76 -25.82 7.18 -19.85
CA SER A 76 -26.96 7.12 -18.92
C SER A 76 -26.61 6.51 -17.57
N LYS A 77 -25.43 5.87 -17.45
CA LYS A 77 -24.99 5.09 -16.27
C LYS A 77 -25.97 3.97 -15.91
N CYS A 78 -26.55 3.33 -16.92
CA CYS A 78 -27.52 2.25 -16.77
C CYS A 78 -26.99 0.95 -17.34
N MET A 79 -27.55 -0.17 -16.87
CA MET A 79 -27.28 -1.51 -17.36
C MET A 79 -28.38 -1.96 -18.32
N LEU A 80 -28.03 -2.35 -19.54
CA LEU A 80 -28.97 -2.88 -20.54
C LEU A 80 -28.97 -4.41 -20.50
N LEU A 81 -30.12 -4.98 -20.13
CA LEU A 81 -30.33 -6.42 -20.06
C LEU A 81 -30.73 -7.00 -21.44
N GLU A 82 -30.63 -8.32 -21.58
CA GLU A 82 -30.97 -9.05 -22.82
C GLU A 82 -32.43 -8.83 -23.28
N ASP A 83 -33.35 -8.57 -22.35
CA ASP A 83 -34.76 -8.28 -22.65
C ASP A 83 -35.01 -6.86 -23.20
N GLY A 84 -33.94 -6.05 -23.32
CA GLY A 84 -34.00 -4.67 -23.80
C GLY A 84 -34.51 -3.68 -22.74
N VAL A 85 -34.68 -4.10 -21.50
CA VAL A 85 -35.09 -3.25 -20.37
C VAL A 85 -33.86 -2.90 -19.53
N SER A 86 -33.72 -1.61 -19.19
CA SER A 86 -32.70 -1.13 -18.26
C SER A 86 -33.34 -0.68 -16.94
N VAL A 87 -32.64 -0.91 -15.82
CA VAL A 87 -33.01 -0.48 -14.46
C VAL A 87 -31.96 0.47 -13.90
#